data_AF-A0ABD3WAQ4-F1
#
_entry.id   AF-A0ABD3WAQ4-F1
#
_cell.length_a   1.000
_cell.length_b   1.000
_cell.length_c   1.000
_cell.angle_alpha   90.00
_cell.angle_beta   90.00
_cell.angle_gamma   90.00
#
_symmetry.space_group_name_H-M   'P 1'
#
loop_
_entity.id
_entity.type
_entity.pdbx_description
1 polymer ?
#
loop_
_entity_poly.entity_id
_entity_poly.type
_entity_poly.pdbx_seq_one_letter_code
_entity_poly.pdbx_strand_id
1 'polypeptide(L)'
;MLFKTVDDTRSAGQNMLFKTVDDTRPAGQNMLFKAVDDTRPAGQNMLFKTVDDTRPAGQNMLFKTVDDTRPAGQNMLFKTVDDTRPAGQNMLFKTVDDTRSAGQSMLFKTVDDTRPAGQNMLFKTVDDTRPAGQNMLFKTVDDTRSAGQNMLFKTVDDTRPAGQNMLFKTVDDTRPAGQNMLFKTVDDTRSAGQSMLFKT
;
A
#
# COMPACT_ATOMS: atom_id res chain seq x y z
N MET A 1 22.32 -13.80 20.90
CA MET A 1 23.14 -12.69 21.46
C MET A 1 22.25 -11.46 21.57
N LEU A 2 22.42 -10.66 22.64
CA LEU A 2 21.63 -9.45 22.88
C LEU A 2 22.50 -8.23 22.52
N PHE A 3 22.16 -7.51 21.46
CA PHE A 3 22.85 -6.27 21.12
C PHE A 3 22.02 -5.07 21.60
N LYS A 4 22.60 -4.23 22.46
CA LYS A 4 21.89 -3.09 23.07
C LYS A 4 21.91 -1.83 22.21
N THR A 5 22.95 -1.67 21.41
CA THR A 5 23.11 -0.70 20.33
C THR A 5 24.12 -1.32 19.37
N VAL A 6 23.91 -1.22 18.07
CA VAL A 6 24.87 -1.69 17.07
C VAL A 6 25.05 -0.58 16.06
N ASP A 7 26.25 -0.03 16.06
CA ASP A 7 26.68 0.99 15.11
C ASP A 7 27.78 0.32 14.25
N ASP A 8 27.66 0.41 12.93
CA ASP A 8 28.67 -0.05 11.97
C ASP A 8 29.14 -1.51 12.09
N THR A 9 28.24 -2.45 11.79
CA THR A 9 28.63 -3.87 11.69
C THR A 9 27.91 -4.63 10.59
N ARG A 10 28.54 -5.74 10.18
CA ARG A 10 27.86 -6.84 9.47
C ARG A 10 27.65 -7.96 10.46
N SER A 11 26.41 -8.30 10.72
CA SER A 11 26.04 -9.43 11.56
C SER A 11 25.25 -10.44 10.74
N ALA A 12 25.52 -11.72 10.94
CA ALA A 12 24.72 -12.78 10.35
C ALA A 12 24.36 -13.82 11.40
N GLY A 13 23.11 -14.29 11.41
CA GLY A 13 22.70 -15.27 12.40
C GLY A 13 21.21 -15.58 12.44
N GLN A 14 20.86 -16.43 13.40
CA GLN A 14 19.48 -16.76 13.73
C GLN A 14 19.11 -16.14 15.08
N ASN A 15 17.84 -15.75 15.24
CA ASN A 15 17.28 -15.25 16.50
C ASN A 15 18.05 -14.03 17.03
N MET A 16 18.15 -13.00 16.19
CA MET A 16 18.85 -11.77 16.52
C MET A 16 17.89 -10.73 17.09
N LEU A 17 18.27 -10.13 18.21
CA LEU A 17 17.51 -9.07 18.86
C LEU A 17 18.35 -7.80 18.88
N PHE A 18 17.84 -6.79 18.19
CA PHE A 18 18.43 -5.47 18.13
C PHE A 18 17.53 -4.44 18.82
N LYS A 19 18.11 -3.69 19.74
CA LYS A 19 17.40 -2.62 20.46
C LYS A 19 17.48 -1.30 19.69
N THR A 20 18.67 -0.86 19.33
CA THR A 20 18.92 0.29 18.44
C THR A 20 19.97 -0.15 17.43
N VAL A 21 19.77 0.24 16.17
CA VAL A 21 20.64 -0.13 15.08
C VAL A 21 20.78 1.06 14.15
N ASP A 22 22.02 1.39 13.85
CA ASP A 22 22.35 2.47 12.94
C ASP A 22 23.49 2.01 12.01
N ASP A 23 23.38 2.33 10.72
CA ASP A 23 24.40 2.03 9.71
C ASP A 23 24.85 0.55 9.61
N THR A 24 23.95 -0.40 9.87
CA THR A 24 24.27 -1.84 9.80
C THR A 24 23.61 -2.61 8.67
N ARG A 25 24.14 -3.80 8.41
CA ARG A 25 23.62 -4.74 7.39
C ARG A 25 23.45 -6.14 7.97
N PRO A 26 22.45 -6.37 8.83
CA PRO A 26 22.22 -7.66 9.44
C PRO A 26 21.56 -8.61 8.43
N ALA A 27 22.02 -9.86 8.38
CA ALA A 27 21.45 -10.89 7.53
C ALA A 27 21.03 -12.11 8.36
N GLY A 28 19.80 -12.60 8.24
CA GLY A 28 19.41 -13.71 9.09
C GLY A 28 17.96 -14.15 9.10
N GLN A 29 17.65 -14.99 10.07
CA GLN A 29 16.28 -15.45 10.34
C GLN A 29 15.85 -15.02 11.73
N ASN A 30 14.57 -14.71 11.89
CA ASN A 30 13.95 -14.32 13.15
C ASN A 30 14.67 -13.11 13.77
N MET A 31 14.60 -11.98 13.07
CA MET A 31 15.20 -10.74 13.52
C MET A 31 14.15 -9.82 14.13
N LEU A 32 14.40 -9.36 15.34
CA LEU A 32 13.56 -8.37 16.02
C LEU A 32 14.35 -7.08 16.18
N PHE A 33 13.81 -6.01 15.61
CA PHE A 33 14.32 -4.67 15.69
C PHE A 33 13.35 -3.76 16.44
N LYS A 34 13.85 -3.04 17.47
CA LYS A 34 13.02 -2.06 18.18
C LYS A 34 13.11 -0.66 17.56
N ALA A 35 14.30 -0.14 17.32
CA ALA A 35 14.52 1.11 16.60
C ALA A 35 15.64 0.89 15.59
N VAL A 36 15.45 1.39 14.38
CA VAL A 36 16.35 1.18 13.26
C VAL A 36 16.42 2.44 12.45
N ASP A 37 17.64 2.86 12.14
CA ASP A 37 17.96 4.00 11.32
C ASP A 37 18.99 3.58 10.27
N ASP A 38 18.90 4.09 9.05
CA ASP A 38 19.90 3.93 7.97
C ASP A 38 20.41 2.50 7.66
N THR A 39 19.60 1.46 7.95
CA THR A 39 20.05 0.07 7.81
C THR A 39 19.45 -0.71 6.63
N ARG A 40 20.12 -1.83 6.30
CA ARG A 40 19.72 -2.73 5.20
C ARG A 40 19.63 -4.18 5.67
N PRO A 41 18.62 -4.52 6.50
CA PRO A 41 18.45 -5.87 6.98
C PRO A 41 17.94 -6.80 5.87
N ALA A 42 18.51 -7.99 5.77
CA ALA A 42 18.10 -9.00 4.79
C ALA A 42 17.72 -10.32 5.48
N GLY A 43 16.54 -10.87 5.24
CA GLY A 43 16.19 -12.09 5.96
C GLY A 43 14.75 -12.58 5.90
N GLN A 44 14.47 -13.54 6.79
CA GLN A 44 13.13 -14.09 6.99
C GLN A 44 12.65 -13.78 8.40
N ASN A 45 11.34 -13.56 8.54
CA ASN A 45 10.68 -13.30 9.81
C ASN A 45 11.30 -12.09 10.53
N MET A 46 11.10 -10.91 9.94
CA MET A 46 11.61 -9.67 10.50
C MET A 46 10.48 -8.87 11.15
N LEU A 47 10.68 -8.48 12.40
CA LEU A 47 9.76 -7.62 13.13
C LEU A 47 10.45 -6.30 13.44
N PHE A 48 9.89 -5.22 12.92
CA PHE A 48 10.33 -3.87 13.15
C PHE A 48 9.28 -3.11 13.97
N LYS A 49 9.71 -2.45 15.06
CA LYS A 49 8.80 -1.57 15.82
C LYS A 49 8.83 -0.14 15.29
N THR A 50 10.00 0.48 15.24
CA THR A 50 10.21 1.82 14.69
C THR A 50 11.34 1.75 13.69
N VAL A 51 11.14 2.37 12.55
CA VAL A 51 12.01 2.30 11.38
C VAL A 51 12.06 3.68 10.76
N ASP A 52 13.27 4.14 10.50
CA ASP A 52 13.57 5.38 9.80
C ASP A 52 14.63 5.09 8.73
N ASP A 53 14.46 5.62 7.52
CA ASP A 53 15.43 5.54 6.41
C ASP A 53 15.97 4.13 6.02
N THR A 54 15.22 3.05 6.29
CA THR A 54 15.72 1.68 6.07
C THR A 54 15.34 1.06 4.72
N ARG A 55 16.07 0.01 4.34
CA ARG A 55 15.82 -0.79 3.12
C ARG A 55 15.82 -2.29 3.41
N PRO A 56 14.79 -2.79 4.09
CA PRO A 56 14.69 -4.20 4.45
C PRO A 56 14.31 -5.05 3.24
N ALA A 57 14.97 -6.20 3.08
CA ALA A 57 14.69 -7.15 2.01
C ALA A 57 14.39 -8.54 2.58
N GLY A 58 13.25 -9.15 2.26
CA GLY A 58 12.95 -10.43 2.88
C GLY A 58 11.54 -11.01 2.74
N GLN A 59 11.27 -11.99 3.58
CA GLN A 59 9.97 -12.63 3.71
C GLN A 59 9.42 -12.46 5.12
N ASN A 60 8.10 -12.32 5.23
CA ASN A 60 7.38 -12.19 6.50
C ASN A 60 7.90 -11.01 7.32
N MET A 61 7.63 -9.79 6.82
CA MET A 61 8.02 -8.56 7.48
C MET A 61 6.82 -7.90 8.15
N LEU A 62 6.99 -7.56 9.42
CA LEU A 62 6.00 -6.81 10.18
C LEU A 62 6.61 -5.49 10.63
N PHE A 63 6.02 -4.39 10.19
CA PHE A 63 6.36 -3.04 10.58
C PHE A 63 5.24 -2.43 11.41
N LYS A 64 5.58 -1.83 12.57
CA LYS A 64 4.60 -1.11 13.38
C LYS A 64 4.54 0.37 13.02
N THR A 65 5.68 1.06 13.09
CA THR A 65 5.82 2.46 12.74
C THR A 65 7.00 2.57 11.79
N VAL A 66 6.78 3.26 10.68
CA VAL A 66 7.72 3.40 9.58
C VAL A 66 7.71 4.84 9.15
N ASP A 67 8.90 5.38 9.02
CA ASP A 67 9.22 6.61 8.33
C ASP A 67 10.22 6.27 7.21
N ASP A 68 10.09 6.92 6.07
CA ASP A 68 11.03 6.90 4.94
C ASP A 68 11.64 5.54 4.53
N THR A 69 10.85 4.46 4.49
CA THR A 69 11.36 3.10 4.27
C THR A 69 11.05 2.53 2.89
N ARG A 70 11.96 1.71 2.36
CA ARG A 70 11.82 1.05 1.04
C ARG A 70 11.92 -0.47 1.15
N PRO A 71 10.88 -1.13 1.66
CA PRO A 71 10.91 -2.57 1.91
C PRO A 71 10.65 -3.34 0.62
N ALA A 72 11.39 -4.43 0.41
CA ALA A 72 11.20 -5.31 -0.74
C ALA A 72 10.99 -6.76 -0.28
N GLY A 73 9.89 -7.39 -0.66
CA GLY A 73 9.65 -8.74 -0.16
C GLY A 73 8.28 -9.36 -0.35
N GLN A 74 8.06 -10.44 0.40
CA GLN A 74 6.79 -11.17 0.44
C GLN A 74 6.19 -11.09 1.84
N ASN A 75 4.86 -11.00 1.92
CA ASN A 75 4.09 -10.98 3.16
C ASN A 75 4.53 -9.83 4.07
N MET A 76 4.16 -8.62 3.68
CA MET A 76 4.49 -7.40 4.42
C MET A 76 3.25 -6.83 5.09
N LEU A 77 3.36 -6.54 6.39
CA LEU A 77 2.31 -5.92 7.18
C LEU A 77 2.81 -4.60 7.76
N PHE A 78 2.16 -3.52 7.39
CA PHE A 78 2.40 -2.17 7.87
C PHE A 78 1.22 -1.71 8.74
N LYS A 79 1.50 -1.23 9.96
CA LYS A 79 0.45 -0.66 10.81
C LYS A 79 0.31 0.85 10.61
N THR A 80 1.39 1.58 10.75
CA THR A 80 1.46 3.04 10.54
C THR A 80 2.68 3.30 9.67
N VAL A 81 2.47 3.99 8.56
CA VAL A 81 3.52 4.35 7.59
C VAL A 81 3.36 5.82 7.24
N ASP A 82 4.47 6.53 7.39
CA ASP A 82 4.77 7.82 6.77
C ASP A 82 5.84 7.56 5.69
N ASP A 83 5.76 8.25 4.54
CA ASP A 83 6.44 7.97 3.25
C ASP A 83 7.07 6.55 3.12
N THR A 84 6.33 5.61 2.53
CA THR A 84 6.90 4.28 2.23
C THR A 84 6.80 3.88 0.77
N ARG A 85 7.82 3.13 0.31
CA ARG A 85 7.91 2.63 -1.07
C ARG A 85 8.05 1.12 -1.15
N PRO A 86 7.01 0.37 -0.74
CA PRO A 86 7.05 -1.08 -0.64
C PRO A 86 6.89 -1.72 -2.02
N ALA A 87 7.73 -2.71 -2.31
CA ALA A 87 7.65 -3.51 -3.52
C ALA A 87 7.54 -4.99 -3.15
N GLY A 88 6.47 -5.66 -3.57
CA GLY A 88 6.30 -7.03 -3.14
C GLY A 88 4.98 -7.73 -3.40
N GLN A 89 4.86 -8.90 -2.79
CA GLN A 89 3.64 -9.72 -2.80
C GLN A 89 3.00 -9.68 -1.42
N ASN A 90 1.66 -9.68 -1.39
CA ASN A 90 0.84 -9.71 -0.17
C ASN A 90 1.20 -8.59 0.81
N MET A 91 0.74 -7.39 0.52
CA MET A 91 0.96 -6.21 1.36
C MET A 91 -0.34 -5.79 2.03
N LEU A 92 -0.28 -5.56 3.34
CA LEU A 92 -1.38 -5.06 4.14
C LEU A 92 -0.96 -3.78 4.84
N PHE A 93 -1.69 -2.70 4.57
CA PHE A 93 -1.52 -1.39 5.17
C PHE A 93 -2.76 -1.04 6.01
N LYS A 94 -2.54 -0.62 7.26
CA LYS A 94 -3.64 -0.21 8.15
C LYS A 94 -3.92 1.29 8.10
N THR A 95 -2.89 2.11 8.32
CA THR A 95 -2.94 3.56 8.28
C THR A 95 -1.74 4.04 7.48
N VAL A 96 -2.00 4.91 6.51
CA VAL A 96 -1.02 5.39 5.54
C VAL A 96 -1.23 6.86 5.27
N ASP A 97 -0.17 7.65 5.41
CA ASP A 97 -0.23 9.08 5.15
C ASP A 97 0.29 9.36 3.71
N ASP A 98 1.49 8.86 3.35
CA ASP A 98 1.98 8.77 1.97
C ASP A 98 2.53 7.37 1.67
N THR A 99 2.13 6.78 0.54
CA THR A 99 2.75 5.55 0.04
C THR A 99 2.72 5.43 -1.47
N ARG A 100 3.88 5.04 -2.01
CA ARG A 100 3.99 4.50 -3.38
C ARG A 100 4.31 3.01 -3.34
N SER A 101 3.30 2.18 -3.54
CA SER A 101 3.46 0.72 -3.47
C SER A 101 3.38 0.06 -4.84
N ALA A 102 4.10 -1.04 -5.00
CA ALA A 102 4.03 -1.88 -6.20
C ALA A 102 3.88 -3.36 -5.84
N GLY A 103 2.83 -4.03 -6.32
CA GLY A 103 2.63 -5.43 -5.93
C GLY A 103 1.42 -6.17 -6.51
N GLN A 104 1.27 -7.44 -6.12
CA GLN A 104 0.25 -8.35 -6.68
C GLN A 104 -1.03 -8.50 -5.85
N SER A 105 -0.98 -8.17 -4.57
CA SER A 105 -2.14 -8.23 -3.67
C SER A 105 -1.92 -7.20 -2.58
N MET A 106 -2.74 -6.15 -2.60
CA MET A 106 -2.61 -5.03 -1.68
C MET A 106 -3.95 -4.73 -1.01
N LEU A 107 -3.90 -4.61 0.31
CA LEU A 107 -5.05 -4.21 1.12
C LEU A 107 -4.70 -2.94 1.89
N PHE A 108 -5.46 -1.89 1.63
CA PHE A 108 -5.39 -0.59 2.28
C PHE A 108 -6.65 -0.38 3.12
N LYS A 109 -6.48 -0.07 4.42
CA LYS A 109 -7.62 0.20 5.31
C LYS A 109 -7.96 1.69 5.39
N THR A 110 -7.01 2.53 5.76
CA THR A 110 -7.17 3.99 5.83
C THR A 110 -5.93 4.58 5.19
N VAL A 111 -6.13 5.45 4.19
CA VAL A 111 -5.03 6.06 3.43
C VAL A 111 -5.38 7.51 3.07
N ASP A 112 -4.40 8.39 3.17
CA ASP A 112 -4.59 9.82 2.92
C ASP A 112 -4.04 10.21 1.53
N ASP A 113 -2.79 9.87 1.17
CA ASP A 113 -2.27 9.85 -0.22
C ASP A 113 -1.69 8.47 -0.54
N THR A 114 -2.16 7.84 -1.61
CA THR A 114 -1.50 6.63 -2.11
C THR A 114 -1.50 6.47 -3.62
N ARG A 115 -0.36 5.98 -4.12
CA ARG A 115 -0.11 5.70 -5.55
C ARG A 115 0.28 4.24 -5.78
N PRO A 116 -0.63 3.29 -5.55
CA PRO A 116 -0.34 1.88 -5.70
C PRO A 116 -0.41 1.45 -7.16
N ALA A 117 0.54 0.61 -7.58
CA ALA A 117 0.56 0.00 -8.90
C ALA A 117 0.55 -1.52 -8.78
N GLY A 118 -0.41 -2.20 -9.40
CA GLY A 118 -0.47 -3.64 -9.18
C GLY A 118 -1.71 -4.39 -9.61
N GLN A 119 -1.83 -5.59 -9.07
CA GLN A 119 -2.99 -6.45 -9.21
C GLN A 119 -3.70 -6.56 -7.85
N ASN A 120 -5.01 -6.82 -7.89
CA ASN A 120 -5.84 -7.14 -6.74
C ASN A 120 -5.68 -6.15 -5.58
N MET A 121 -6.22 -4.95 -5.78
CA MET A 121 -6.14 -3.86 -4.80
C MET A 121 -7.49 -3.66 -4.14
N LEU A 122 -7.49 -3.64 -2.80
CA LEU A 122 -8.67 -3.35 -2.00
C LEU A 122 -8.41 -2.14 -1.12
N PHE A 123 -9.25 -1.12 -1.28
CA PHE A 123 -9.26 0.10 -0.51
C PHE A 123 -10.56 0.18 0.31
N LYS A 124 -10.45 0.46 1.61
CA LYS A 124 -11.63 0.62 2.49
C LYS A 124 -12.02 2.09 2.65
N THR A 125 -11.11 2.93 3.10
CA THR A 125 -11.32 4.38 3.27
C THR A 125 -10.10 5.08 2.69
N VAL A 126 -10.33 6.06 1.82
CA VAL A 126 -9.28 6.75 1.08
C VAL A 126 -9.67 8.21 0.88
N ASP A 127 -8.72 9.12 1.11
CA ASP A 127 -8.94 10.55 0.89
C ASP A 127 -8.41 11.00 -0.49
N ASP A 128 -7.14 10.72 -0.87
CA ASP A 128 -6.61 10.80 -2.25
C ASP A 128 -5.97 9.46 -2.66
N THR A 129 -6.40 8.90 -3.79
CA THR A 129 -5.64 7.81 -4.42
C THR A 129 -5.55 7.86 -5.92
N ARG A 130 -4.38 7.40 -6.39
CA ARG A 130 -4.04 7.28 -7.81
C ARG A 130 -3.60 5.86 -8.17
N PRO A 131 -4.50 4.88 -8.05
CA PRO A 131 -4.17 3.48 -8.26
C PRO A 131 -4.12 3.16 -9.75
N ALA A 132 -3.13 2.36 -10.13
CA ALA A 132 -2.97 1.87 -11.50
C ALA A 132 -2.89 0.34 -11.50
N GLY A 133 -3.81 -0.34 -12.20
CA GLY A 133 -3.78 -1.81 -12.13
C GLY A 133 -5.00 -2.58 -12.59
N GLN A 134 -5.09 -3.81 -12.10
CA GLN A 134 -6.19 -4.73 -12.40
C GLN A 134 -6.89 -5.15 -11.11
N ASN A 135 -8.21 -5.33 -11.18
CA ASN A 135 -9.07 -5.77 -10.08
C ASN A 135 -8.97 -4.86 -8.87
N MET A 136 -9.58 -3.68 -8.98
CA MET A 136 -9.58 -2.67 -7.94
C MET A 136 -10.96 -2.56 -7.29
N LEU A 137 -10.99 -2.59 -5.96
CA LEU A 137 -12.21 -2.42 -5.18
C LEU A 137 -12.04 -1.27 -4.19
N PHE A 138 -12.91 -0.28 -4.31
CA PHE A 138 -13.01 0.90 -3.46
C PHE A 138 -14.32 0.85 -2.68
N LYS A 139 -14.25 1.01 -1.35
CA LYS A 139 -15.46 1.07 -0.51
C LYS A 139 -15.94 2.50 -0.27
N THR A 140 -15.09 3.34 0.30
CA THR A 140 -15.36 4.75 0.56
C THR A 140 -14.15 5.54 0.11
N VAL A 141 -14.38 6.57 -0.69
CA VAL A 141 -13.34 7.38 -1.31
C VAL A 141 -13.82 8.81 -1.45
N ASP A 142 -12.99 9.76 -1.06
CA ASP A 142 -13.31 11.17 -1.23
C ASP A 142 -12.78 11.70 -2.59
N ASP A 143 -11.50 11.46 -2.93
CA ASP A 143 -10.92 11.72 -4.26
C ASP A 143 -10.23 10.46 -4.83
N THR A 144 -10.51 10.12 -6.08
CA THR A 144 -9.74 9.11 -6.81
C THR A 144 -9.53 9.43 -8.27
N ARG A 145 -8.27 9.29 -8.69
CA ARG A 145 -7.87 9.16 -10.09
C ARG A 145 -7.30 7.77 -10.37
N SER A 146 -8.16 6.84 -10.74
CA SER A 146 -7.76 5.45 -11.00
C SER A 146 -7.59 5.17 -12.49
N ALA A 147 -6.67 4.25 -12.82
CA ALA A 147 -6.48 3.76 -14.18
C ALA A 147 -6.38 2.24 -14.19
N GLY A 148 -7.25 1.54 -14.92
CA GLY A 148 -7.17 0.08 -14.91
C GLY A 148 -8.34 -0.70 -15.47
N GLN A 149 -8.35 -1.99 -15.14
CA GLN A 149 -9.39 -2.94 -15.55
C GLN A 149 -10.11 -3.50 -14.32
N ASN A 150 -11.42 -3.70 -14.44
CA ASN A 150 -12.30 -4.26 -13.41
C ASN A 150 -12.25 -3.42 -12.14
N MET A 151 -12.88 -2.25 -12.19
CA MET A 151 -12.96 -1.31 -11.07
C MET A 151 -14.36 -1.32 -10.46
N LEU A 152 -14.44 -1.48 -9.14
CA LEU A 152 -15.68 -1.41 -8.40
C LEU A 152 -15.60 -0.32 -7.33
N PHE A 153 -16.50 0.64 -7.43
CA PHE A 153 -16.66 1.77 -6.52
C PHE A 153 -17.99 1.65 -5.78
N LYS A 154 -17.96 1.69 -4.44
CA LYS A 154 -19.20 1.59 -3.63
C LYS A 154 -19.77 2.96 -3.27
N THR A 155 -18.98 3.82 -2.66
CA THR A 155 -19.33 5.19 -2.28
C THR A 155 -18.14 6.06 -2.63
N VAL A 156 -18.34 7.05 -3.50
CA VAL A 156 -17.26 7.93 -3.97
C VAL A 156 -17.76 9.36 -4.17
N ASP A 157 -16.99 10.35 -3.77
CA ASP A 157 -17.42 11.76 -3.81
C ASP A 157 -16.88 12.50 -5.06
N ASP A 158 -15.59 12.44 -5.38
CA ASP A 158 -15.00 12.81 -6.70
C ASP A 158 -14.22 11.61 -7.27
N THR A 159 -14.59 11.17 -8.48
CA THR A 159 -13.83 10.12 -9.16
C THR A 159 -13.60 10.37 -10.64
N ARG A 160 -12.36 10.14 -11.08
CA ARG A 160 -11.90 10.24 -12.47
C ARG A 160 -11.26 8.95 -12.96
N PRO A 161 -12.04 7.86 -13.07
CA PRO A 161 -11.51 6.55 -13.44
C PRO A 161 -11.33 6.44 -14.95
N ALA A 162 -10.24 5.82 -15.36
CA ALA A 162 -9.94 5.53 -16.76
C ALA A 162 -9.76 4.02 -16.98
N GLY A 163 -10.52 3.41 -17.89
CA GLY A 163 -10.27 2.04 -18.33
C GLY A 163 -11.52 1.22 -18.64
N GLN A 164 -11.53 -0.06 -18.26
CA GLN A 164 -12.54 -1.02 -18.71
C GLN A 164 -13.25 -1.69 -17.53
N ASN A 165 -14.55 -1.95 -17.71
CA ASN A 165 -15.42 -2.63 -16.75
C ASN A 165 -15.46 -1.91 -15.40
N MET A 166 -16.21 -0.81 -15.37
CA MET A 166 -16.35 0.03 -14.18
C MET A 166 -17.77 -0.07 -13.63
N LEU A 167 -17.88 -0.37 -12.33
CA LEU A 167 -19.15 -0.44 -11.62
C LEU A 167 -19.14 0.57 -10.47
N PHE A 168 -20.14 1.44 -10.45
CA PHE A 168 -20.37 2.46 -9.43
C PHE A 168 -21.71 2.19 -8.74
N LYS A 169 -21.69 2.09 -7.41
CA LYS A 169 -22.92 1.94 -6.63
C LYS A 169 -23.51 3.29 -6.23
N THR A 170 -22.73 4.16 -5.59
CA THR A 170 -23.14 5.50 -5.19
C THR A 170 -21.99 6.45 -5.49
N VAL A 171 -22.27 7.51 -6.23
CA VAL A 171 -21.28 8.48 -6.66
C VAL A 171 -21.84 9.89 -6.75
N ASP A 172 -21.13 10.86 -6.20
CA ASP A 172 -21.57 12.25 -6.17
C ASP A 172 -21.08 13.04 -7.41
N ASP A 173 -19.76 13.09 -7.70
CA ASP A 173 -19.18 13.57 -8.98
C ASP A 173 -18.33 12.46 -9.64
N THR A 174 -18.62 12.16 -10.90
CA THR A 174 -17.77 11.27 -11.70
C THR A 174 -17.47 11.75 -13.10
N ARG A 175 -16.20 11.58 -13.50
CA ARG A 175 -15.70 11.87 -14.84
C ARG A 175 -15.01 10.65 -15.45
N PRO A 176 -15.76 9.59 -15.77
CA PRO A 176 -15.17 8.34 -16.21
C PRO A 176 -14.79 8.39 -17.69
N ALA A 177 -13.68 7.74 -18.02
CA ALA A 177 -13.21 7.58 -19.39
C ALA A 177 -13.00 6.10 -19.73
N GLY A 178 -13.75 5.55 -20.69
CA GLY A 178 -13.52 4.17 -21.13
C GLY A 178 -14.75 3.38 -21.55
N GLN A 179 -14.76 2.08 -21.25
CA GLN A 179 -15.74 1.13 -21.76
C GLN A 179 -16.43 0.34 -20.64
N ASN A 180 -17.70 -0.01 -20.86
CA ASN A 180 -18.53 -0.83 -19.96
C ASN A 180 -18.68 -0.21 -18.57
N MET A 181 -19.46 0.86 -18.49
CA MET A 181 -19.73 1.59 -17.25
C MET A 181 -21.15 1.35 -16.77
N LEU A 182 -21.30 0.93 -15.52
CA LEU A 182 -22.58 0.70 -14.86
C LEU A 182 -22.68 1.56 -13.60
N PHE A 183 -23.73 2.38 -13.53
CA PHE A 183 -24.05 3.24 -12.40
C PHE A 183 -25.36 2.80 -11.76
N LYS A 184 -25.41 2.78 -10.43
CA LYS A 184 -26.66 2.60 -9.69
C LYS A 184 -27.25 3.96 -9.27
N THR A 185 -26.61 4.67 -8.35
CA THR A 185 -27.01 6.03 -7.97
C THR A 185 -25.90 7.01 -8.31
N VAL A 186 -26.25 8.09 -9.02
CA VAL A 186 -25.31 9.14 -9.39
C VAL A 186 -25.96 10.52 -9.34
N ASP A 187 -25.24 11.50 -8.79
CA ASP A 187 -25.68 12.89 -8.71
C ASP A 187 -25.16 13.71 -9.91
N ASP A 188 -23.85 13.70 -10.19
CA ASP A 188 -23.23 14.31 -11.37
C ASP A 188 -22.34 13.31 -12.16
N THR A 189 -22.44 13.34 -13.48
CA THR A 189 -21.64 12.51 -14.39
C THR A 189 -21.27 13.25 -15.66
N ARG A 190 -19.96 13.31 -15.93
CA ARG A 190 -19.42 13.67 -17.24
C ARG A 190 -18.53 12.58 -17.82
N SER A 191 -19.09 11.77 -18.72
CA SER A 191 -18.38 10.63 -19.30
C SER A 191 -17.77 10.91 -20.67
N ALA A 192 -16.66 10.23 -20.97
CA ALA A 192 -16.16 10.06 -22.33
C ALA A 192 -15.93 8.56 -22.60
N GLY A 193 -16.75 7.92 -23.43
CA GLY A 193 -16.65 6.47 -23.59
C GLY A 193 -17.81 5.80 -24.31
N GLN A 194 -17.74 4.47 -24.43
CA GLN A 194 -18.78 3.65 -25.04
C GLN A 194 -19.49 2.80 -23.98
N SER A 195 -20.82 2.64 -24.13
CA SER A 195 -21.69 1.81 -23.29
C SER A 195 -21.79 2.24 -21.82
N MET A 196 -22.81 3.05 -21.52
CA MET A 196 -23.24 3.40 -20.17
C MET A 196 -24.62 2.83 -19.87
N LEU A 197 -24.78 2.30 -18.67
CA LEU A 197 -26.08 1.87 -18.15
C LEU A 197 -26.30 2.50 -16.76
N PHE A 198 -27.43 3.17 -16.61
CA PHE A 198 -27.90 3.69 -15.32
C PHE A 198 -29.03 2.78 -14.81
N LYS A 199 -28.92 2.31 -13.58
CA LYS A 199 -29.94 1.49 -12.90
C LYS A 199 -30.52 2.26 -11.73
N THR A 200 -31.69 2.88 -11.96
CA THR A 200 -32.55 3.43 -10.91
C THR A 200 -32.98 2.35 -9.92
#